data_AF-A0A511MH89-F1
#
_entry.id   AF-A0A511MH89-F1
#
_cell.length_a   1.000
_cell.length_b   1.000
_cell.length_c   1.000
_cell.angle_alpha   90.00
_cell.angle_beta   90.00
_cell.angle_gamma   90.00
#
_symmetry.space_group_name_H-M   'P 1'
#
loop_
_entity.id
_entity.type
_entity.pdbx_description
1 polymer ?
#
loop_
_entity_poly.entity_id
_entity_poly.type
_entity_poly.pdbx_seq_one_letter_code
_entity_poly.pdbx_strand_id
1 'polypeptide(L)'
;MSKTGDRAERTVSSMQWAAWADALGWISELTTAENLRRRTKGRPLTKPYPWQRQVGGRMGVRVDLPAGCYSDDTQLRLATARSVSSRGFDVEAFARVELPVWQSYALGGGRATKAAAAGMSKSNANWATNFYKDWENSGGNGAAMRIQPHVYAAADLRSFAHLDDVIKNAVVTHGHPNALVGAVLHATALTMALAEQIAPGPDRWPELLATTRHAFRAFERCQELASYWRPQWETVVSDNLERAWTDTVLQAERMFNAAREVFDVLRVATDESASTHGYELLVKTLDLDNPQTRGSGLPTAVTAIVLAAALPDHPAKAATLAASRLNTDTDTIATMAAAIVAAIRPHELVSDVLDADYIAGEARRLTHIARREPTSDFPYPDLLRWVPPKSGLDSVGIVNENLVLAGLGWLEPISAAYNTQSANWQWMGVSNGATVLVKYRPEPLALHPNNWPALRPTDDACLSIQMVSDAPPDSSPPAQLDKTLPGPDVKTDTLTNEEISKMLAWLERQGHSEYAIGYALRRVIEIGTRTQVLEFANELAQRLKENGSQHH
;
A
#
# COMPACT_ATOMS: atom_id res chain seq x y z
N MET A 1 -12.32 -3.21 34.32
CA MET A 1 -12.76 -2.42 33.14
C MET A 1 -11.60 -2.39 32.15
N SER A 2 -11.60 -3.31 31.18
CA SER A 2 -10.61 -3.31 30.10
C SER A 2 -10.85 -2.05 29.25
N LYS A 3 -9.96 -1.06 29.34
CA LYS A 3 -10.04 0.14 28.50
C LYS A 3 -9.94 -0.34 27.05
N THR A 4 -10.96 -0.05 26.24
CA THR A 4 -10.99 -0.41 24.81
C THR A 4 -9.88 0.28 24.01
N GLY A 5 -9.10 1.18 24.63
CA GLY A 5 -7.99 1.89 24.02
C GLY A 5 -8.48 2.98 23.07
N ASP A 6 -7.71 4.06 22.96
CA ASP A 6 -7.98 5.05 21.92
C ASP A 6 -7.72 4.43 20.53
N ARG A 7 -8.35 4.97 19.48
CA ARG A 7 -8.21 4.50 18.09
C ARG A 7 -6.74 4.34 17.69
N ALA A 8 -5.87 5.26 18.09
CA ALA A 8 -4.43 5.18 17.79
C ALA A 8 -3.77 3.93 18.39
N GLU A 9 -4.08 3.58 19.65
CA GLU A 9 -3.54 2.39 20.32
C GLU A 9 -4.05 1.11 19.64
N ARG A 10 -5.33 1.09 19.25
CA ARG A 10 -5.92 -0.04 18.51
C ARG A 10 -5.35 -0.19 17.10
N THR A 11 -5.07 0.92 16.41
CA THR A 11 -4.44 0.90 15.10
C THR A 11 -2.98 0.42 15.19
N VAL A 12 -2.22 0.85 16.19
CA VAL A 12 -0.87 0.32 16.48
C VAL A 12 -0.94 -1.18 16.77
N SER A 13 -1.82 -1.59 17.68
CA SER A 13 -2.05 -3.00 18.02
C SER A 13 -2.39 -3.82 16.78
N SER A 14 -3.36 -3.38 15.97
CA SER A 14 -3.78 -4.05 14.73
C SER A 14 -2.62 -4.23 13.74
N MET A 15 -1.85 -3.17 13.47
CA MET A 15 -0.78 -3.21 12.48
C MET A 15 0.42 -4.06 12.94
N GLN A 16 0.77 -3.99 14.23
CA GLN A 16 1.83 -4.81 14.82
C GLN A 16 1.44 -6.30 14.88
N TRP A 17 0.20 -6.61 15.28
CA TRP A 17 -0.30 -8.00 15.28
C TRP A 17 -0.40 -8.59 13.88
N ALA A 18 -0.77 -7.78 12.89
CA ALA A 18 -0.74 -8.21 11.50
C ALA A 18 0.68 -8.59 11.07
N ALA A 19 1.69 -7.77 11.40
CA ALA A 19 3.09 -8.05 11.08
C ALA A 19 3.65 -9.25 11.85
N TRP A 20 3.31 -9.39 13.13
CA TRP A 20 3.72 -10.52 13.95
C TRP A 20 3.14 -11.85 13.43
N ALA A 21 1.86 -11.84 13.04
CA ALA A 21 1.18 -13.01 12.52
C ALA A 21 1.67 -13.44 11.13
N ASP A 22 2.01 -12.46 10.28
CA ASP A 22 2.76 -12.68 9.04
C ASP A 22 4.11 -13.37 9.35
N ALA A 23 4.95 -12.77 10.20
CA ALA A 23 6.23 -13.34 10.58
C ALA A 23 6.14 -14.77 11.17
N LEU A 24 5.05 -15.09 11.87
CA LEU A 24 4.76 -16.43 12.37
C LEU A 24 4.38 -17.38 11.24
N GLY A 25 3.36 -17.03 10.45
CA GLY A 25 2.80 -17.88 9.40
C GLY A 25 3.73 -18.09 8.21
N TRP A 26 4.69 -17.18 8.00
CA TRP A 26 5.68 -17.30 6.92
C TRP A 26 6.69 -18.44 7.17
N ILE A 27 6.91 -18.82 8.44
CA ILE A 27 7.74 -19.96 8.81
C ILE A 27 7.14 -21.27 8.29
N SER A 28 5.82 -21.40 8.27
CA SER A 28 5.07 -22.59 7.83
C SER A 28 4.53 -22.50 6.40
N GLU A 29 4.69 -21.36 5.75
CA GLU A 29 4.23 -21.11 4.40
C GLU A 29 4.88 -22.06 3.38
N LEU A 30 4.02 -22.66 2.54
CA LEU A 30 4.35 -23.52 1.38
C LEU A 30 5.45 -24.56 1.69
N THR A 31 5.37 -25.20 2.86
CA THR A 31 6.39 -26.14 3.32
C THR A 31 5.84 -27.50 3.77
N THR A 32 6.71 -28.48 3.89
CA THR A 32 6.39 -29.82 4.40
C THR A 32 6.58 -29.89 5.91
N ALA A 33 5.95 -30.84 6.58
CA ALA A 33 6.11 -31.04 8.03
C ALA A 33 7.59 -31.24 8.44
N GLU A 34 8.36 -31.95 7.63
CA GLU A 34 9.79 -32.14 7.84
C GLU A 34 10.56 -30.81 7.75
N ASN A 35 10.29 -30.01 6.73
CA ASN A 35 10.94 -28.72 6.55
C ASN A 35 10.52 -27.72 7.62
N LEU A 36 9.25 -27.71 8.03
CA LEU A 36 8.79 -26.91 9.17
C LEU A 36 9.58 -27.29 10.44
N ARG A 37 9.69 -28.59 10.74
CA ARG A 37 10.47 -29.08 11.89
C ARG A 37 11.94 -28.62 11.82
N ARG A 38 12.53 -28.58 10.62
CA ARG A 38 13.89 -28.03 10.42
C ARG A 38 13.93 -26.52 10.67
N ARG A 39 13.00 -25.74 10.12
CA ARG A 39 12.89 -24.28 10.30
C ARG A 39 12.71 -23.90 11.77
N THR A 40 11.88 -24.64 12.50
CA THR A 40 11.62 -24.39 13.93
C THR A 40 12.64 -25.03 14.87
N LYS A 41 13.54 -25.88 14.34
CA LYS A 41 14.44 -26.74 15.12
C LYS A 41 13.67 -27.65 16.11
N GLY A 42 12.50 -28.13 15.69
CA GLY A 42 11.62 -28.98 16.48
C GLY A 42 10.79 -28.27 17.57
N ARG A 43 10.88 -26.94 17.66
CA ARG A 43 10.08 -26.15 18.61
C ARG A 43 8.63 -25.97 18.12
N PRO A 44 7.64 -25.86 19.02
CA PRO A 44 6.27 -25.47 18.67
C PRO A 44 6.21 -24.08 18.01
N LEU A 45 5.34 -23.90 17.02
CA LEU A 45 5.15 -22.64 16.28
C LEU A 45 4.24 -21.67 17.06
N THR A 46 4.66 -21.26 18.26
CA THR A 46 3.90 -20.37 19.15
C THR A 46 4.35 -18.91 19.09
N LYS A 47 5.52 -18.64 18.50
CA LYS A 47 6.06 -17.31 18.24
C LYS A 47 7.02 -17.32 17.05
N PRO A 48 7.29 -16.16 16.41
CA PRO A 48 8.34 -16.04 15.41
C PRO A 48 9.72 -16.40 15.99
N TYR A 49 10.51 -17.12 15.21
CA TYR A 49 11.88 -17.52 15.57
C TYR A 49 12.85 -17.11 14.47
N PRO A 50 14.15 -16.97 14.76
CA PRO A 50 15.14 -16.87 13.70
C PRO A 50 15.23 -18.23 12.97
N TRP A 51 15.32 -18.17 11.64
CA TRP A 51 15.33 -19.34 10.77
C TRP A 51 16.07 -19.04 9.46
N GLN A 52 16.23 -20.05 8.60
CA GLN A 52 16.93 -19.90 7.33
C GLN A 52 16.02 -20.21 6.14
N ARG A 53 16.12 -19.39 5.09
CA ARG A 53 15.39 -19.60 3.82
C ARG A 53 16.32 -19.35 2.63
N GLN A 54 16.04 -20.04 1.54
CA GLN A 54 16.59 -19.72 0.23
C GLN A 54 15.84 -18.52 -0.36
N VAL A 55 16.52 -17.41 -0.62
CA VAL A 55 15.95 -16.17 -1.18
C VAL A 55 16.58 -15.86 -2.54
N GLY A 56 15.80 -15.36 -3.50
CA GLY A 56 16.28 -15.07 -4.86
C GLY A 56 16.08 -16.21 -5.88
N GLY A 57 15.27 -17.22 -5.54
CA GLY A 57 14.96 -18.36 -6.41
C GLY A 57 16.06 -19.43 -6.41
N ARG A 58 16.08 -20.28 -7.44
CA ARG A 58 17.01 -21.43 -7.54
C ARG A 58 18.50 -21.02 -7.49
N MET A 59 18.82 -19.86 -8.07
CA MET A 59 20.17 -19.27 -8.10
C MET A 59 20.43 -18.29 -6.95
N GLY A 60 19.53 -18.26 -5.97
CA GLY A 60 19.60 -17.34 -4.85
C GLY A 60 20.62 -17.74 -3.78
N VAL A 61 20.49 -17.13 -2.61
CA VAL A 61 21.32 -17.39 -1.43
C VAL A 61 20.49 -17.96 -0.28
N ARG A 62 21.14 -18.75 0.58
CA ARG A 62 20.56 -19.18 1.85
C ARG A 62 20.89 -18.13 2.90
N VAL A 63 19.87 -17.44 3.40
CA VAL A 63 20.02 -16.31 4.33
C VAL A 63 19.49 -16.65 5.71
N ASP A 64 20.12 -16.08 6.74
CA ASP A 64 19.57 -16.04 8.09
C ASP A 64 18.50 -14.94 8.16
N LEU A 65 17.30 -15.35 8.53
CA LEU A 65 16.15 -14.47 8.80
C LEU A 65 16.07 -14.23 10.31
N PRO A 66 16.06 -12.98 10.79
CA PRO A 66 15.94 -12.68 12.21
C PRO A 66 14.57 -13.10 12.76
N ALA A 67 14.47 -13.21 14.08
CA ALA A 67 13.18 -13.42 14.73
C ALA A 67 12.24 -12.24 14.41
N GLY A 68 10.97 -12.52 14.14
CA GLY A 68 9.99 -11.49 13.80
C GLY A 68 10.13 -10.95 12.37
N CYS A 69 11.01 -11.52 11.53
CA CYS A 69 11.08 -11.19 10.11
C CYS A 69 9.76 -11.52 9.41
N TYR A 70 9.15 -10.52 8.79
CA TYR A 70 7.88 -10.59 8.08
C TYR A 70 8.08 -10.76 6.56
N SER A 71 7.03 -11.17 5.84
CA SER A 71 7.03 -11.47 4.41
C SER A 71 6.61 -10.26 3.55
N ASP A 72 6.28 -10.52 2.28
CA ASP A 72 5.70 -9.53 1.39
C ASP A 72 4.37 -8.92 1.87
N ASP A 73 3.61 -9.63 2.72
CA ASP A 73 2.38 -9.11 3.31
C ASP A 73 2.63 -7.78 4.04
N THR A 74 3.57 -7.78 4.99
CA THR A 74 3.91 -6.59 5.75
C THR A 74 4.76 -5.61 4.94
N GLN A 75 5.65 -6.08 4.06
CA GLN A 75 6.43 -5.19 3.19
C GLN A 75 5.52 -4.32 2.31
N LEU A 76 4.49 -4.91 1.68
CA LEU A 76 3.56 -4.19 0.83
C LEU A 76 2.50 -3.42 1.62
N ARG A 77 2.19 -3.84 2.85
CA ARG A 77 1.40 -3.04 3.78
C ARG A 77 2.12 -1.74 4.15
N LEU A 78 3.41 -1.80 4.44
CA LEU A 78 4.23 -0.61 4.72
C LEU A 78 4.39 0.29 3.49
N ALA A 79 4.56 -0.29 2.30
CA ALA A 79 4.52 0.45 1.05
C ALA A 79 3.18 1.18 0.83
N THR A 80 2.07 0.50 1.13
CA THR A 80 0.73 1.10 1.08
C THR A 80 0.61 2.22 2.12
N ALA A 81 1.10 2.02 3.34
CA ALA A 81 1.08 3.04 4.40
C ALA A 81 1.81 4.31 3.97
N ARG A 82 3.06 4.20 3.49
CA ARG A 82 3.85 5.34 3.00
C ARG A 82 3.17 6.09 1.86
N SER A 83 2.43 5.38 1.01
CA SER A 83 1.66 5.96 -0.10
C SER A 83 0.36 6.65 0.33
N VAL A 84 -0.01 6.62 1.61
CA VAL A 84 -1.17 7.35 2.14
C VAL A 84 -0.70 8.65 2.80
N SER A 85 -1.29 9.76 2.36
CA SER A 85 -0.99 11.12 2.83
C SER A 85 -2.24 11.81 3.39
N SER A 86 -2.08 13.04 3.88
CA SER A 86 -3.21 13.90 4.23
C SER A 86 -4.17 14.20 3.05
N ARG A 87 -3.72 13.99 1.80
CA ARG A 87 -4.51 14.15 0.57
C ARG A 87 -5.20 12.87 0.11
N GLY A 88 -5.03 11.76 0.83
CA GLY A 88 -5.52 10.43 0.46
C GLY A 88 -4.41 9.51 -0.05
N PHE A 89 -4.82 8.39 -0.65
CA PHE A 89 -3.91 7.41 -1.23
C PHE A 89 -3.32 7.91 -2.57
N ASP A 90 -2.00 8.02 -2.62
CA ASP A 90 -1.24 8.27 -3.85
C ASP A 90 -0.98 6.93 -4.56
N VAL A 91 -1.90 6.59 -5.46
CA VAL A 91 -1.81 5.38 -6.28
C VAL A 91 -0.61 5.40 -7.23
N GLU A 92 -0.16 6.58 -7.67
CA GLU A 92 0.99 6.72 -8.56
C GLU A 92 2.29 6.44 -7.80
N ALA A 93 2.46 7.00 -6.60
CA ALA A 93 3.61 6.68 -5.76
C ALA A 93 3.69 5.17 -5.44
N PHE A 94 2.56 4.56 -5.09
CA PHE A 94 2.49 3.12 -4.84
C PHE A 94 2.86 2.30 -6.10
N ALA A 95 2.26 2.64 -7.24
CA ALA A 95 2.43 1.89 -8.48
C ALA A 95 3.81 2.09 -9.11
N ARG A 96 4.33 3.32 -9.12
CA ARG A 96 5.52 3.71 -9.89
C ARG A 96 6.81 3.68 -9.08
N VAL A 97 6.75 3.87 -7.77
CA VAL A 97 7.93 3.89 -6.89
C VAL A 97 7.97 2.63 -6.04
N GLU A 98 6.99 2.45 -5.16
CA GLU A 98 6.98 1.38 -4.17
C GLU A 98 7.05 -0.02 -4.79
N LEU A 99 6.13 -0.36 -5.69
CA LEU A 99 6.07 -1.70 -6.29
C LEU A 99 7.33 -2.06 -7.10
N PRO A 100 7.84 -1.21 -8.02
CA PRO A 100 9.07 -1.50 -8.74
C PRO A 100 10.28 -1.69 -7.83
N VAL A 101 10.44 -0.83 -6.81
CA VAL A 101 11.56 -0.85 -5.88
C VAL A 101 11.47 -2.05 -4.92
N TRP A 102 10.26 -2.45 -4.52
CA TRP A 102 10.02 -3.63 -3.69
C TRP A 102 10.65 -4.92 -4.25
N GLN A 103 10.77 -5.05 -5.58
CA GLN A 103 11.45 -6.20 -6.21
C GLN A 103 12.89 -6.40 -5.72
N SER A 104 13.55 -5.35 -5.23
CA SER A 104 14.92 -5.43 -4.69
C SER A 104 14.97 -6.06 -3.30
N TYR A 105 13.91 -5.99 -2.50
CA TYR A 105 13.87 -6.52 -1.13
C TYR A 105 12.71 -7.48 -0.85
N ALA A 106 12.02 -7.94 -1.90
CA ALA A 106 10.87 -8.83 -1.80
C ALA A 106 11.19 -10.14 -1.07
N LEU A 107 10.55 -10.36 0.07
CA LEU A 107 10.62 -11.58 0.87
C LEU A 107 9.33 -12.39 0.74
N GLY A 108 9.19 -13.10 -0.37
CA GLY A 108 7.93 -13.76 -0.74
C GLY A 108 7.44 -13.20 -2.06
N GLY A 109 6.14 -12.98 -2.23
CA GLY A 109 5.56 -12.37 -3.42
C GLY A 109 4.97 -13.39 -4.38
N GLY A 110 3.65 -13.35 -4.51
CA GLY A 110 2.90 -14.08 -5.54
C GLY A 110 3.29 -13.68 -6.97
N ARG A 111 3.03 -14.58 -7.92
CA ARG A 111 3.33 -14.38 -9.35
C ARG A 111 2.69 -13.10 -9.90
N ALA A 112 1.43 -12.85 -9.56
CA ALA A 112 0.68 -11.66 -9.98
C ALA A 112 1.36 -10.36 -9.52
N THR A 113 1.59 -10.21 -8.22
CA THR A 113 2.22 -9.02 -7.65
C THR A 113 3.61 -8.74 -8.24
N LYS A 114 4.44 -9.77 -8.44
CA LYS A 114 5.75 -9.63 -9.08
C LYS A 114 5.65 -9.22 -10.56
N ALA A 115 4.70 -9.80 -11.30
CA ALA A 115 4.44 -9.42 -12.68
C ALA A 115 3.95 -7.98 -12.79
N ALA A 116 3.10 -7.54 -11.86
CA ALA A 116 2.63 -6.17 -11.76
C ALA A 116 3.78 -5.19 -11.48
N ALA A 117 4.64 -5.50 -10.50
CA ALA A 117 5.82 -4.70 -10.18
C ALA A 117 6.78 -4.56 -11.37
N ALA A 118 7.06 -5.66 -12.07
CA ALA A 118 7.84 -5.65 -13.31
C ALA A 118 7.15 -4.85 -14.44
N GLY A 119 5.82 -4.94 -14.54
CA GLY A 119 5.02 -4.15 -15.47
C GLY A 119 5.12 -2.64 -15.21
N MET A 120 5.04 -2.24 -13.94
CA MET A 120 5.16 -0.85 -13.51
C MET A 120 6.58 -0.27 -13.62
N SER A 121 7.58 -1.13 -13.78
CA SER A 121 8.97 -0.72 -14.02
C SER A 121 9.19 -0.11 -15.42
N LYS A 122 8.20 -0.17 -16.31
CA LYS A 122 8.28 0.43 -17.67
C LYS A 122 8.05 1.94 -17.60
N SER A 123 8.80 2.70 -18.40
CA SER A 123 8.73 4.17 -18.40
C SER A 123 7.33 4.73 -18.65
N ASN A 124 6.52 4.09 -19.49
CA ASN A 124 5.15 4.49 -19.84
C ASN A 124 4.05 3.71 -19.11
N ALA A 125 4.38 2.92 -18.08
CA ALA A 125 3.36 2.18 -17.33
C ALA A 125 2.41 3.12 -16.59
N ASN A 126 1.12 2.81 -16.63
CA ASN A 126 0.07 3.50 -15.89
C ASN A 126 -0.73 2.44 -15.12
N TRP A 127 -1.05 2.73 -13.85
CA TRP A 127 -1.70 1.80 -12.95
C TRP A 127 -3.12 1.40 -13.41
N ALA A 128 -3.80 2.26 -14.18
CA ALA A 128 -5.13 2.01 -14.73
C ALA A 128 -5.10 1.27 -16.10
N THR A 129 -3.92 1.08 -16.69
CA THR A 129 -3.71 0.29 -17.93
C THR A 129 -2.67 -0.82 -17.75
N ASN A 130 -2.68 -1.44 -16.57
CA ASN A 130 -1.69 -2.38 -16.06
C ASN A 130 -1.89 -3.86 -16.47
N PHE A 131 -2.58 -4.10 -17.57
CA PHE A 131 -2.95 -5.44 -18.06
C PHE A 131 -1.72 -6.18 -18.62
N TYR A 132 -1.04 -6.94 -17.77
CA TYR A 132 0.02 -7.87 -18.18
C TYR A 132 -0.54 -9.26 -18.54
N LYS A 133 0.29 -10.14 -19.08
CA LYS A 133 -0.13 -11.50 -19.46
C LYS A 133 -0.71 -12.26 -18.26
N ASP A 134 -1.89 -12.86 -18.44
CA ASP A 134 -2.62 -13.63 -17.41
C ASP A 134 -3.07 -12.78 -16.20
N TRP A 135 -3.13 -11.46 -16.34
CA TRP A 135 -3.50 -10.55 -15.26
C TRP A 135 -4.94 -10.80 -14.76
N GLU A 136 -5.86 -11.13 -15.65
CA GLU A 136 -7.24 -11.50 -15.35
C GLU A 136 -7.34 -12.77 -14.49
N ASN A 137 -6.32 -13.62 -14.51
CA ASN A 137 -6.22 -14.82 -13.68
C ASN A 137 -5.55 -14.54 -12.31
N SER A 138 -5.24 -13.28 -11.99
CA SER A 138 -4.59 -12.88 -10.74
C SER A 138 -5.60 -12.82 -9.57
N GLY A 139 -6.10 -13.99 -9.16
CA GLY A 139 -7.08 -14.18 -8.07
C GLY A 139 -6.51 -14.32 -6.67
N GLY A 140 -5.22 -14.09 -6.49
CA GLY A 140 -4.53 -14.26 -5.20
C GLY A 140 -4.93 -13.26 -4.12
N ASN A 141 -4.55 -13.58 -2.88
CA ASN A 141 -4.73 -12.77 -1.67
C ASN A 141 -3.88 -11.48 -1.62
N GLY A 142 -2.97 -11.28 -2.58
CA GLY A 142 -1.91 -10.29 -2.49
C GLY A 142 -2.40 -8.86 -2.36
N ALA A 143 -3.61 -8.57 -2.87
CA ALA A 143 -4.31 -7.33 -2.62
C ALA A 143 -4.81 -7.24 -1.17
N ALA A 144 -5.54 -8.25 -0.69
CA ALA A 144 -6.15 -8.24 0.64
C ALA A 144 -5.13 -8.08 1.78
N MET A 145 -3.97 -8.72 1.68
CA MET A 145 -2.96 -8.73 2.75
C MET A 145 -2.38 -7.35 3.09
N ARG A 146 -2.48 -6.37 2.18
CA ARG A 146 -1.81 -5.05 2.26
C ARG A 146 -2.74 -3.84 2.40
N ILE A 147 -4.06 -4.00 2.37
CA ILE A 147 -4.99 -2.85 2.28
C ILE A 147 -5.12 -2.07 3.59
N GLN A 148 -4.81 -2.69 4.73
CA GLN A 148 -5.14 -2.21 6.08
C GLN A 148 -4.89 -0.70 6.31
N PRO A 149 -3.81 -0.09 5.77
CA PRO A 149 -3.58 1.34 5.93
C PRO A 149 -4.72 2.27 5.46
N HIS A 150 -5.48 1.87 4.43
CA HIS A 150 -6.65 2.64 3.98
C HIS A 150 -7.73 2.74 5.05
N VAL A 151 -7.92 1.66 5.82
CA VAL A 151 -8.86 1.64 6.94
C VAL A 151 -8.33 2.47 8.11
N TYR A 152 -7.04 2.35 8.40
CA TYR A 152 -6.40 3.09 9.49
C TYR A 152 -6.47 4.61 9.27
N ALA A 153 -6.28 5.07 8.02
CA ALA A 153 -6.34 6.47 7.62
C ALA A 153 -7.77 7.01 7.35
N ALA A 154 -8.81 6.18 7.43
CA ALA A 154 -10.17 6.59 7.11
C ALA A 154 -10.71 7.62 8.12
N ALA A 155 -11.05 8.82 7.66
CA ALA A 155 -11.56 9.89 8.53
C ALA A 155 -12.91 9.52 9.18
N ASP A 156 -13.84 8.96 8.40
CA ASP A 156 -15.13 8.45 8.88
C ASP A 156 -15.33 6.99 8.48
N LEU A 157 -15.11 6.09 9.43
CA LEU A 157 -15.25 4.65 9.25
C LEU A 157 -16.70 4.24 8.93
N ARG A 158 -17.72 5.03 9.30
CA ARG A 158 -19.13 4.71 9.02
C ARG A 158 -19.51 4.96 7.56
N SER A 159 -18.76 5.82 6.87
CA SER A 159 -19.01 6.15 5.47
C SER A 159 -18.54 5.08 4.50
N PHE A 160 -17.57 4.24 4.91
CA PHE A 160 -16.85 3.31 4.04
C PHE A 160 -16.21 3.94 2.79
N ALA A 161 -16.01 5.26 2.76
CA ALA A 161 -15.47 5.96 1.59
C ALA A 161 -14.03 5.53 1.24
N HIS A 162 -13.25 5.07 2.21
CA HIS A 162 -11.90 4.55 2.01
C HIS A 162 -11.87 3.26 1.16
N LEU A 163 -13.00 2.58 0.95
CA LEU A 163 -13.07 1.42 0.07
C LEU A 163 -12.76 1.76 -1.40
N ASP A 164 -12.93 3.04 -1.80
CA ASP A 164 -12.52 3.50 -3.13
C ASP A 164 -11.00 3.39 -3.30
N ASP A 165 -10.24 3.76 -2.29
CA ASP A 165 -8.77 3.66 -2.29
C ASP A 165 -8.30 2.20 -2.13
N VAL A 166 -9.07 1.37 -1.42
CA VAL A 166 -8.84 -0.09 -1.40
C VAL A 166 -8.93 -0.67 -2.81
N ILE A 167 -9.96 -0.30 -3.57
CA ILE A 167 -10.14 -0.78 -4.94
C ILE A 167 -9.03 -0.25 -5.85
N LYS A 168 -8.72 1.06 -5.80
CA LYS A 168 -7.59 1.64 -6.56
C LYS A 168 -6.28 0.89 -6.27
N ASN A 169 -5.96 0.63 -5.00
CA ASN A 169 -4.75 -0.11 -4.63
C ASN A 169 -4.77 -1.57 -5.11
N ALA A 170 -5.90 -2.25 -4.98
CA ALA A 170 -6.04 -3.66 -5.35
C ALA A 170 -5.84 -3.85 -6.87
N VAL A 171 -6.45 -2.99 -7.68
CA VAL A 171 -6.40 -3.13 -9.15
C VAL A 171 -5.00 -2.94 -9.71
N VAL A 172 -4.09 -2.23 -9.01
CA VAL A 172 -2.69 -2.04 -9.44
C VAL A 172 -1.98 -3.38 -9.69
N THR A 173 -2.37 -4.44 -8.99
CA THR A 173 -1.71 -5.75 -9.11
C THR A 173 -2.63 -6.93 -9.41
N HIS A 174 -3.94 -6.81 -9.22
CA HIS A 174 -4.88 -7.93 -9.39
C HIS A 174 -6.05 -7.52 -10.27
N GLY A 175 -6.38 -8.36 -11.26
CA GLY A 175 -7.55 -8.18 -12.12
C GLY A 175 -8.72 -9.08 -11.79
N HIS A 176 -8.52 -10.15 -11.03
CA HIS A 176 -9.56 -11.17 -10.83
C HIS A 176 -10.53 -10.76 -9.69
N PRO A 177 -11.86 -10.92 -9.87
CA PRO A 177 -12.87 -10.59 -8.86
C PRO A 177 -12.61 -11.16 -7.46
N ASN A 178 -12.22 -12.44 -7.34
CA ASN A 178 -11.83 -13.03 -6.04
C ASN A 178 -10.81 -12.21 -5.24
N ALA A 179 -9.79 -11.65 -5.90
CA ALA A 179 -8.78 -10.84 -5.24
C ALA A 179 -9.35 -9.49 -4.80
N LEU A 180 -10.11 -8.85 -5.67
CA LEU A 180 -10.69 -7.52 -5.44
C LEU A 180 -11.78 -7.56 -4.36
N VAL A 181 -12.71 -8.51 -4.45
CA VAL A 181 -13.75 -8.72 -3.45
C VAL A 181 -13.15 -9.19 -2.13
N GLY A 182 -12.15 -10.09 -2.15
CA GLY A 182 -11.42 -10.49 -0.93
C GLY A 182 -10.77 -9.31 -0.22
N ALA A 183 -10.14 -8.40 -0.97
CA ALA A 183 -9.55 -7.17 -0.43
C ALA A 183 -10.60 -6.25 0.21
N VAL A 184 -11.75 -6.06 -0.44
CA VAL A 184 -12.85 -5.25 0.09
C VAL A 184 -13.53 -5.91 1.29
N LEU A 185 -13.69 -7.24 1.30
CA LEU A 185 -14.23 -7.97 2.45
C LEU A 185 -13.36 -7.77 3.70
N HIS A 186 -12.04 -7.97 3.56
CA HIS A 186 -11.10 -7.74 4.64
C HIS A 186 -11.12 -6.28 5.12
N ALA A 187 -11.13 -5.33 4.17
CA ALA A 187 -11.26 -3.91 4.48
C ALA A 187 -12.51 -3.59 5.30
N THR A 188 -13.66 -4.11 4.85
CA THR A 188 -14.96 -3.90 5.47
C THR A 188 -14.96 -4.49 6.88
N ALA A 189 -14.45 -5.71 7.05
CA ALA A 189 -14.37 -6.36 8.36
C ALA A 189 -13.49 -5.61 9.34
N LEU A 190 -12.31 -5.17 8.90
CA LEU A 190 -11.39 -4.37 9.72
C LEU A 190 -12.00 -3.00 10.07
N THR A 191 -12.76 -2.40 9.14
CA THR A 191 -13.50 -1.15 9.38
C THR A 191 -14.53 -1.33 10.48
N MET A 192 -15.35 -2.38 10.41
CA MET A 192 -16.34 -2.69 11.43
C MET A 192 -15.69 -2.97 12.79
N ALA A 193 -14.60 -3.75 12.82
CA ALA A 193 -13.85 -4.02 14.04
C ALA A 193 -13.28 -2.75 14.68
N LEU A 194 -12.72 -1.83 13.88
CA LEU A 194 -12.16 -0.59 14.38
C LEU A 194 -13.25 0.42 14.80
N ALA A 195 -14.35 0.50 14.06
CA ALA A 195 -15.45 1.42 14.32
C ALA A 195 -16.31 1.00 15.53
N GLU A 196 -16.61 -0.29 15.64
CA GLU A 196 -17.61 -0.84 16.56
C GLU A 196 -17.00 -1.64 17.70
N GLN A 197 -15.70 -1.90 17.66
CA GLN A 197 -14.98 -2.70 18.68
C GLN A 197 -15.49 -4.14 18.75
N ILE A 198 -15.95 -4.68 17.61
CA ILE A 198 -16.45 -6.06 17.48
C ILE A 198 -16.09 -6.57 16.08
N ALA A 199 -15.50 -7.77 15.98
CA ALA A 199 -15.32 -8.44 14.69
C ALA A 199 -16.67 -8.94 14.14
N PRO A 200 -16.96 -8.77 12.84
CA PRO A 200 -18.25 -9.11 12.28
C PRO A 200 -18.48 -10.63 12.25
N GLY A 201 -19.31 -11.12 13.18
CA GLY A 201 -19.81 -12.50 13.24
C GLY A 201 -21.06 -12.74 12.39
N PRO A 202 -21.70 -13.92 12.53
CA PRO A 202 -22.84 -14.35 11.70
C PRO A 202 -23.99 -13.34 11.55
N ASP A 203 -24.28 -12.58 12.60
CA ASP A 203 -25.35 -11.58 12.62
C ASP A 203 -25.00 -10.32 11.80
N ARG A 204 -23.71 -10.06 11.56
CA ARG A 204 -23.21 -8.89 10.81
C ARG A 204 -22.72 -9.23 9.40
N TRP A 205 -22.62 -10.51 9.03
CA TRP A 205 -22.25 -10.91 7.67
C TRP A 205 -23.17 -10.35 6.57
N PRO A 206 -24.51 -10.27 6.74
CA PRO A 206 -25.37 -9.65 5.73
C PRO A 206 -25.00 -8.19 5.44
N GLU A 207 -24.70 -7.41 6.48
CA GLU A 207 -24.27 -6.02 6.35
C GLU A 207 -22.88 -5.92 5.69
N LEU A 208 -21.94 -6.75 6.13
CA LEU A 208 -20.60 -6.83 5.53
C LEU A 208 -20.66 -7.15 4.03
N LEU A 209 -21.52 -8.09 3.62
CA LEU A 209 -21.74 -8.44 2.22
C LEU A 209 -22.45 -7.33 1.44
N ALA A 210 -23.42 -6.64 2.05
CA ALA A 210 -24.10 -5.51 1.44
C ALA A 210 -23.13 -4.34 1.17
N THR A 211 -22.29 -3.99 2.13
CA THR A 211 -21.23 -2.98 1.99
C THR A 211 -20.22 -3.38 0.91
N THR A 212 -19.81 -4.65 0.90
CA THR A 212 -18.91 -5.18 -0.14
C THR A 212 -19.55 -5.09 -1.53
N ARG A 213 -20.84 -5.41 -1.66
CA ARG A 213 -21.58 -5.24 -2.92
C ARG A 213 -21.61 -3.78 -3.36
N HIS A 214 -21.88 -2.86 -2.43
CA HIS A 214 -21.94 -1.43 -2.70
C HIS A 214 -20.59 -0.84 -3.14
N ALA A 215 -19.47 -1.38 -2.67
CA ALA A 215 -18.13 -0.92 -3.01
C ALA A 215 -17.83 -0.96 -4.52
N PHE A 216 -18.57 -1.76 -5.31
CA PHE A 216 -18.47 -1.73 -6.78
C PHE A 216 -18.59 -0.31 -7.37
N ARG A 217 -19.34 0.58 -6.71
CA ARG A 217 -19.51 1.98 -7.13
C ARG A 217 -18.19 2.76 -7.24
N ALA A 218 -17.10 2.30 -6.63
CA ALA A 218 -15.77 2.89 -6.84
C ALA A 218 -15.34 2.87 -8.32
N PHE A 219 -15.69 1.82 -9.07
CA PHE A 219 -15.42 1.72 -10.51
C PHE A 219 -16.17 2.74 -11.36
N GLU A 220 -17.20 3.38 -10.80
CA GLU A 220 -17.98 4.43 -11.45
C GLU A 220 -17.54 5.82 -10.99
N ARG A 221 -17.18 5.96 -9.71
CA ARG A 221 -16.74 7.24 -9.11
C ARG A 221 -15.33 7.65 -9.52
N CYS A 222 -14.43 6.68 -9.71
CA CYS A 222 -13.06 6.96 -10.13
C CYS A 222 -12.99 7.04 -11.66
N GLN A 223 -12.62 8.21 -12.19
CA GLN A 223 -12.62 8.47 -13.62
C GLN A 223 -11.72 7.49 -14.40
N GLU A 224 -10.54 7.20 -13.87
CA GLU A 224 -9.56 6.30 -14.48
C GLU A 224 -10.08 4.86 -14.54
N LEU A 225 -10.76 4.41 -13.49
CA LEU A 225 -11.39 3.10 -13.45
C LEU A 225 -12.56 3.00 -14.43
N ALA A 226 -13.45 4.00 -14.41
CA ALA A 226 -14.63 4.04 -15.25
C ALA A 226 -14.29 4.13 -16.75
N SER A 227 -13.30 4.95 -17.08
CA SER A 227 -12.99 5.32 -18.47
C SER A 227 -11.97 4.40 -19.13
N TYR A 228 -11.07 3.80 -18.36
CA TYR A 228 -9.97 2.99 -18.91
C TYR A 228 -9.96 1.57 -18.38
N TRP A 229 -9.89 1.40 -17.05
CA TRP A 229 -9.64 0.08 -16.47
C TRP A 229 -10.82 -0.88 -16.70
N ARG A 230 -12.05 -0.48 -16.36
CA ARG A 230 -13.24 -1.34 -16.50
C ARG A 230 -13.50 -1.72 -17.96
N PRO A 231 -13.57 -0.80 -18.94
CA PRO A 231 -13.80 -1.17 -20.33
C PRO A 231 -12.73 -2.13 -20.87
N GLN A 232 -11.46 -1.92 -20.49
CA GLN A 232 -10.36 -2.79 -20.90
C GLN A 232 -10.47 -4.17 -20.25
N TRP A 233 -10.82 -4.24 -18.95
CA TRP A 233 -11.08 -5.50 -18.26
C TRP A 233 -12.21 -6.29 -18.95
N GLU A 234 -13.35 -5.64 -19.23
CA GLU A 234 -14.51 -6.27 -19.85
C GLU A 234 -14.19 -6.78 -21.27
N THR A 235 -13.31 -6.07 -21.98
CA THR A 235 -12.81 -6.50 -23.29
C THR A 235 -11.90 -7.73 -23.18
N VAL A 236 -10.94 -7.73 -22.26
CA VAL A 236 -9.96 -8.82 -22.09
C VAL A 236 -10.63 -10.10 -21.57
N VAL A 237 -11.49 -9.95 -20.55
CA VAL A 237 -12.17 -11.09 -19.90
C VAL A 237 -13.39 -11.54 -20.68
N SER A 238 -13.92 -10.70 -21.59
CA SER A 238 -15.16 -10.96 -22.32
C SER A 238 -16.36 -11.23 -21.38
N ASP A 239 -16.40 -10.51 -20.27
CA ASP A 239 -17.46 -10.55 -19.26
C ASP A 239 -17.77 -9.12 -18.76
N ASN A 240 -18.92 -8.93 -18.11
CA ASN A 240 -19.28 -7.69 -17.43
C ASN A 240 -18.73 -7.71 -15.99
N LEU A 241 -17.98 -6.67 -15.63
CA LEU A 241 -17.30 -6.62 -14.33
C LEU A 241 -18.28 -6.57 -13.15
N GLU A 242 -19.41 -5.88 -13.30
CA GLU A 242 -20.43 -5.75 -12.25
C GLU A 242 -21.11 -7.09 -11.95
N ARG A 243 -21.38 -7.87 -13.00
CA ARG A 243 -21.87 -9.25 -12.87
C ARG A 243 -20.83 -10.11 -12.16
N ALA A 244 -19.58 -10.11 -12.62
CA ALA A 244 -18.52 -10.93 -12.03
C ALA A 244 -18.27 -10.56 -10.55
N TRP A 245 -18.32 -9.27 -10.21
CA TRP A 245 -18.28 -8.77 -8.83
C TRP A 245 -19.44 -9.33 -8.00
N THR A 246 -20.66 -9.18 -8.51
CA THR A 246 -21.90 -9.64 -7.86
C THR A 246 -21.87 -11.14 -7.58
N ASP A 247 -21.44 -11.94 -8.55
CA ASP A 247 -21.33 -13.40 -8.43
C ASP A 247 -20.27 -13.80 -7.40
N THR A 248 -19.17 -13.07 -7.33
CA THR A 248 -18.11 -13.29 -6.33
C THR A 248 -18.59 -12.94 -4.91
N VAL A 249 -19.38 -11.87 -4.74
CA VAL A 249 -20.02 -11.56 -3.45
C VAL A 249 -21.03 -12.66 -3.05
N LEU A 250 -21.80 -13.19 -3.99
CA LEU A 250 -22.69 -14.33 -3.74
C LEU A 250 -21.91 -15.61 -3.38
N GLN A 251 -20.70 -15.79 -3.93
CA GLN A 251 -19.81 -16.87 -3.52
C GLN A 251 -19.35 -16.67 -2.07
N ALA A 252 -18.95 -15.47 -1.68
CA ALA A 252 -18.61 -15.17 -0.28
C ALA A 252 -19.78 -15.47 0.67
N GLU A 253 -21.00 -15.10 0.28
CA GLU A 253 -22.22 -15.39 1.04
C GLU A 253 -22.41 -16.90 1.27
N ARG A 254 -22.24 -17.73 0.24
CA ARG A 254 -22.29 -19.19 0.36
C ARG A 254 -21.22 -19.72 1.34
N MET A 255 -20.02 -19.17 1.27
CA MET A 255 -18.91 -19.56 2.15
C MET A 255 -19.18 -19.19 3.61
N PHE A 256 -19.66 -17.97 3.86
CA PHE A 256 -20.10 -17.57 5.19
C PHE A 256 -21.20 -18.48 5.72
N ASN A 257 -22.23 -18.76 4.92
CA ASN A 257 -23.31 -19.66 5.33
C ASN A 257 -22.81 -21.07 5.66
N ALA A 258 -21.89 -21.64 4.88
CA ALA A 258 -21.26 -22.92 5.17
C ALA A 258 -20.42 -22.89 6.46
N ALA A 259 -19.80 -21.75 6.78
CA ALA A 259 -18.97 -21.58 7.96
C ALA A 259 -19.76 -21.34 9.27
N ARG A 260 -21.10 -21.18 9.23
CA ARG A 260 -21.92 -20.88 10.43
C ARG A 260 -21.73 -21.91 11.55
N GLU A 261 -21.92 -23.18 11.24
CA GLU A 261 -21.80 -24.25 12.24
C GLU A 261 -20.35 -24.35 12.78
N VAL A 262 -19.37 -24.15 11.91
CA VAL A 262 -17.95 -24.20 12.28
C VAL A 262 -17.56 -23.01 13.16
N PHE A 263 -18.13 -21.83 12.91
CA PHE A 263 -17.98 -20.65 13.75
C PHE A 263 -18.43 -20.95 15.19
N ASP A 264 -19.59 -21.59 15.37
CA ASP A 264 -20.11 -21.92 16.70
C ASP A 264 -19.17 -22.88 17.44
N VAL A 265 -18.65 -23.91 16.74
CA VAL A 265 -17.65 -24.85 17.28
C VAL A 265 -16.39 -24.11 17.75
N LEU A 266 -15.85 -23.21 16.92
CA LEU A 266 -14.68 -22.41 17.27
C LEU A 266 -14.94 -21.47 18.46
N ARG A 267 -16.13 -20.86 18.51
CA ARG A 267 -16.51 -19.87 19.51
C ARG A 267 -16.62 -20.43 20.92
N VAL A 268 -17.03 -21.70 21.06
CA VAL A 268 -17.14 -22.40 22.35
C VAL A 268 -15.90 -23.22 22.72
N ALA A 269 -14.90 -23.30 21.84
CA ALA A 269 -13.70 -24.09 22.08
C ALA A 269 -12.85 -23.51 23.24
N THR A 270 -12.78 -24.25 24.35
CA THR A 270 -12.09 -23.82 25.59
C THR A 270 -10.62 -24.21 25.65
N ASP A 271 -10.18 -25.20 24.88
CA ASP A 271 -8.80 -25.70 24.85
C ASP A 271 -8.19 -25.69 23.43
N GLU A 272 -6.89 -25.97 23.34
CA GLU A 272 -6.11 -25.95 22.10
C GLU A 272 -6.54 -27.06 21.12
N SER A 273 -6.90 -28.24 21.63
CA SER A 273 -7.33 -29.37 20.80
C SER A 273 -8.67 -29.08 20.14
N ALA A 274 -9.64 -28.56 20.90
CA ALA A 274 -10.95 -28.15 20.40
C ALA A 274 -10.84 -27.03 19.36
N SER A 275 -9.98 -26.03 19.60
CA SER A 275 -9.77 -24.95 18.63
C SER A 275 -9.07 -25.43 17.35
N THR A 276 -8.09 -26.33 17.47
CA THR A 276 -7.42 -26.94 16.32
C THR A 276 -8.41 -27.76 15.50
N HIS A 277 -9.27 -28.53 16.16
CA HIS A 277 -10.33 -29.29 15.50
C HIS A 277 -11.32 -28.37 14.77
N GLY A 278 -11.81 -27.32 15.43
CA GLY A 278 -12.71 -26.33 14.81
C GLY A 278 -12.07 -25.66 13.58
N TYR A 279 -10.77 -25.33 13.64
CA TYR A 279 -10.08 -24.74 12.50
C TYR A 279 -9.88 -25.74 11.36
N GLU A 280 -9.59 -27.01 11.65
CA GLU A 280 -9.51 -28.05 10.62
C GLU A 280 -10.87 -28.32 9.95
N LEU A 281 -11.98 -28.22 10.70
CA LEU A 281 -13.32 -28.23 10.09
C LEU A 281 -13.50 -27.04 9.14
N LEU A 282 -13.05 -25.84 9.52
CA LEU A 282 -13.17 -24.65 8.68
C LEU A 282 -12.39 -24.80 7.37
N VAL A 283 -11.17 -25.34 7.47
CA VAL A 283 -10.31 -25.64 6.31
C VAL A 283 -11.00 -26.58 5.33
N LYS A 284 -11.63 -27.64 5.82
CA LYS A 284 -12.37 -28.60 4.98
C LYS A 284 -13.64 -28.00 4.40
N THR A 285 -14.41 -27.27 5.20
CA THR A 285 -15.66 -26.63 4.77
C THR A 285 -15.45 -25.60 3.66
N LEU A 286 -14.32 -24.88 3.70
CA LEU A 286 -13.99 -23.83 2.73
C LEU A 286 -12.97 -24.27 1.67
N ASP A 287 -12.58 -25.55 1.65
CA ASP A 287 -11.63 -26.14 0.70
C ASP A 287 -10.28 -25.38 0.61
N LEU A 288 -9.75 -24.95 1.77
CA LEU A 288 -8.60 -24.04 1.84
C LEU A 288 -7.26 -24.68 1.48
N ASP A 289 -7.20 -26.01 1.46
CA ASP A 289 -6.00 -26.79 1.16
C ASP A 289 -5.98 -27.37 -0.26
N ASN A 290 -6.99 -27.04 -1.07
CA ASN A 290 -7.00 -27.36 -2.49
C ASN A 290 -5.87 -26.61 -3.22
N PRO A 291 -4.91 -27.32 -3.83
CA PRO A 291 -3.76 -26.69 -4.49
C PRO A 291 -4.10 -25.72 -5.64
N GLN A 292 -5.30 -25.82 -6.23
CA GLN A 292 -5.73 -24.96 -7.34
C GLN A 292 -6.26 -23.60 -6.87
N THR A 293 -6.84 -23.55 -5.67
CA THR A 293 -7.53 -22.36 -5.13
C THR A 293 -6.86 -21.82 -3.87
N ARG A 294 -5.91 -22.56 -3.28
CA ARG A 294 -5.11 -22.11 -2.14
C ARG A 294 -4.44 -20.77 -2.41
N GLY A 295 -4.63 -19.83 -1.49
CA GLY A 295 -4.13 -18.46 -1.60
C GLY A 295 -5.01 -17.56 -2.47
N SER A 296 -6.19 -18.02 -2.90
CA SER A 296 -7.21 -17.16 -3.52
C SER A 296 -7.72 -16.13 -2.52
N GLY A 297 -7.85 -14.87 -2.94
CA GLY A 297 -8.16 -13.76 -2.02
C GLY A 297 -9.51 -13.90 -1.31
N LEU A 298 -10.51 -14.49 -1.97
CA LEU A 298 -11.86 -14.66 -1.42
C LEU A 298 -11.89 -15.64 -0.23
N PRO A 299 -11.49 -16.92 -0.36
CA PRO A 299 -11.43 -17.86 0.77
C PRO A 299 -10.55 -17.38 1.91
N THR A 300 -9.40 -16.79 1.59
CA THR A 300 -8.48 -16.28 2.63
C THR A 300 -9.15 -15.19 3.46
N ALA A 301 -9.83 -14.22 2.83
CA ALA A 301 -10.54 -13.14 3.55
C ALA A 301 -11.71 -13.68 4.38
N VAL A 302 -12.55 -14.55 3.81
CA VAL A 302 -13.69 -15.15 4.55
C VAL A 302 -13.20 -15.92 5.77
N THR A 303 -12.15 -16.74 5.61
CA THR A 303 -11.58 -17.53 6.71
C THR A 303 -11.05 -16.63 7.82
N ALA A 304 -10.31 -15.58 7.48
CA ALA A 304 -9.77 -14.63 8.46
C ALA A 304 -10.88 -13.94 9.26
N ILE A 305 -11.97 -13.56 8.61
CA ILE A 305 -13.14 -12.92 9.24
C ILE A 305 -13.83 -13.88 10.22
N VAL A 306 -14.10 -15.12 9.78
CA VAL A 306 -14.71 -16.16 10.63
C VAL A 306 -13.83 -16.42 11.85
N LEU A 307 -12.52 -16.59 11.64
CA LEU A 307 -11.57 -16.87 12.72
C LEU A 307 -11.48 -15.70 13.72
N ALA A 308 -11.44 -14.46 13.23
CA ALA A 308 -11.40 -13.26 14.06
C ALA A 308 -12.67 -13.10 14.89
N ALA A 309 -13.84 -13.32 14.29
CA ALA A 309 -15.12 -13.25 15.00
C ALA A 309 -15.29 -14.37 16.04
N ALA A 310 -14.75 -15.56 15.78
CA ALA A 310 -14.80 -16.68 16.71
C ALA A 310 -13.83 -16.51 17.90
N LEU A 311 -12.72 -15.78 17.70
CA LEU A 311 -11.65 -15.57 18.69
C LEU A 311 -11.36 -14.07 18.94
N PRO A 312 -12.37 -13.25 19.34
CA PRO A 312 -12.30 -11.78 19.32
C PRO A 312 -11.31 -11.18 20.33
N ASP A 313 -10.76 -11.99 21.23
CA ASP A 313 -9.88 -11.57 22.31
C ASP A 313 -8.48 -12.20 22.24
N HIS A 314 -8.22 -13.01 21.21
CA HIS A 314 -7.05 -13.88 21.15
C HIS A 314 -6.32 -13.79 19.80
N PRO A 315 -5.67 -12.65 19.49
CA PRO A 315 -4.98 -12.46 18.20
C PRO A 315 -3.85 -13.49 18.02
N ALA A 316 -3.10 -13.81 19.07
CA ALA A 316 -2.09 -14.85 19.08
C ALA A 316 -2.64 -16.25 18.71
N LYS A 317 -3.81 -16.60 19.25
CA LYS A 317 -4.45 -17.90 19.03
C LYS A 317 -4.98 -18.00 17.61
N ALA A 318 -5.64 -16.95 17.11
CA ALA A 318 -6.08 -16.86 15.72
C ALA A 318 -4.89 -17.01 14.75
N ALA A 319 -3.80 -16.28 14.99
CA ALA A 319 -2.59 -16.39 14.20
C ALA A 319 -1.96 -17.80 14.26
N THR A 320 -1.86 -18.39 15.44
CA THR A 320 -1.23 -19.70 15.64
C THR A 320 -2.03 -20.84 14.99
N LEU A 321 -3.36 -20.80 15.06
CA LEU A 321 -4.22 -21.79 14.38
C LEU A 321 -4.01 -21.76 12.86
N ALA A 322 -4.05 -20.56 12.27
CA ALA A 322 -3.80 -20.36 10.85
C ALA A 322 -2.38 -20.76 10.45
N ALA A 323 -1.38 -20.30 11.21
CA ALA A 323 0.03 -20.58 10.94
C ALA A 323 0.37 -22.08 11.07
N SER A 324 -0.27 -22.82 11.96
CA SER A 324 0.09 -24.22 12.23
C SER A 324 -0.49 -25.20 11.21
N ARG A 325 -1.47 -24.79 10.41
CA ARG A 325 -2.11 -25.67 9.43
C ARG A 325 -1.38 -25.61 8.08
N LEU A 326 -0.44 -26.52 7.88
CA LEU A 326 0.28 -26.66 6.61
C LEU A 326 -0.65 -26.86 5.41
N ASN A 327 -0.13 -26.54 4.22
CA ASN A 327 -0.85 -26.63 2.96
C ASN A 327 -2.06 -25.70 2.81
N THR A 328 -2.27 -24.75 3.71
CA THR A 328 -3.12 -23.57 3.48
C THR A 328 -2.25 -22.34 3.29
N ASP A 329 -2.89 -21.19 3.14
CA ASP A 329 -2.29 -19.87 3.05
C ASP A 329 -2.01 -19.31 4.46
N THR A 330 -0.93 -19.80 5.07
CA THR A 330 -0.70 -19.73 6.52
C THR A 330 -0.43 -18.32 7.05
N ASP A 331 0.41 -17.54 6.35
CA ASP A 331 0.74 -16.16 6.71
C ASP A 331 -0.42 -15.21 6.46
N THR A 332 -1.06 -15.29 5.29
CA THR A 332 -2.07 -14.30 4.91
C THR A 332 -3.37 -14.46 5.70
N ILE A 333 -3.81 -15.70 6.00
CA ILE A 333 -4.96 -15.91 6.89
C ILE A 333 -4.63 -15.38 8.31
N ALA A 334 -3.43 -15.70 8.81
CA ALA A 334 -2.98 -15.28 10.14
C ALA A 334 -2.90 -13.75 10.26
N THR A 335 -2.31 -13.07 9.28
CA THR A 335 -2.14 -11.61 9.28
C THR A 335 -3.48 -10.89 9.29
N MET A 336 -4.44 -11.32 8.46
CA MET A 336 -5.75 -10.68 8.37
C MET A 336 -6.59 -10.94 9.63
N ALA A 337 -6.60 -12.18 10.14
CA ALA A 337 -7.35 -12.51 11.34
C ALA A 337 -6.81 -11.75 12.57
N ALA A 338 -5.49 -11.75 12.76
CA ALA A 338 -4.86 -11.03 13.88
C ALA A 338 -5.07 -9.51 13.78
N ALA A 339 -5.02 -8.94 12.57
CA ALA A 339 -5.30 -7.51 12.36
C ALA A 339 -6.71 -7.12 12.81
N ILE A 340 -7.73 -7.93 12.45
CA ILE A 340 -9.13 -7.69 12.81
C ILE A 340 -9.31 -7.80 14.33
N VAL A 341 -8.80 -8.87 14.94
CA VAL A 341 -8.90 -9.08 16.40
C VAL A 341 -8.23 -7.94 17.15
N ALA A 342 -7.00 -7.59 16.79
CA ALA A 342 -6.23 -6.55 17.48
C ALA A 342 -6.71 -5.11 17.21
N ALA A 343 -7.64 -4.90 16.26
CA ALA A 343 -8.32 -3.63 16.04
C ALA A 343 -9.52 -3.42 16.99
N ILE A 344 -10.00 -4.47 17.66
CA ILE A 344 -11.10 -4.38 18.64
C ILE A 344 -10.63 -3.65 19.90
N ARG A 345 -9.46 -4.05 20.42
CA ARG A 345 -8.81 -3.48 21.61
C ARG A 345 -7.29 -3.68 21.52
N PRO A 346 -6.47 -2.89 22.24
CA PRO A 346 -5.03 -3.10 22.26
C PRO A 346 -4.67 -4.44 22.92
N HIS A 347 -3.68 -5.14 22.34
CA HIS A 347 -3.13 -6.37 22.88
C HIS A 347 -1.60 -6.29 22.87
N GLU A 348 -0.96 -6.68 23.98
CA GLU A 348 0.49 -6.83 24.03
C GLU A 348 0.95 -7.99 23.15
N LEU A 349 1.99 -7.77 22.35
CA LEU A 349 2.60 -8.82 21.54
C LEU A 349 3.18 -9.92 22.44
N VAL A 350 3.06 -11.17 21.99
CA VAL A 350 3.64 -12.33 22.68
C VAL A 350 5.18 -12.36 22.57
N SER A 351 5.71 -11.73 21.52
CA SER A 351 7.14 -11.53 21.31
C SER A 351 7.36 -10.40 20.30
N ASP A 352 8.59 -9.93 20.19
CA ASP A 352 8.94 -8.88 19.24
C ASP A 352 8.68 -9.29 17.78
N VAL A 353 8.38 -8.29 16.96
CA VAL A 353 8.35 -8.35 15.50
C VAL A 353 9.41 -7.38 14.96
N LEU A 354 10.00 -7.69 13.80
CA LEU A 354 10.96 -6.79 13.16
C LEU A 354 10.28 -5.43 12.88
N ASP A 355 11.02 -4.33 13.07
CA ASP A 355 10.56 -2.96 12.82
C ASP A 355 9.33 -2.53 13.64
N ALA A 356 9.12 -3.10 14.83
CA ALA A 356 7.95 -2.81 15.67
C ALA A 356 7.71 -1.31 15.92
N ASP A 357 8.78 -0.53 16.13
CA ASP A 357 8.71 0.93 16.34
C ASP A 357 8.33 1.68 15.07
N TYR A 358 8.91 1.31 13.93
CA TYR A 358 8.56 1.89 12.63
C TYR A 358 7.10 1.59 12.25
N ILE A 359 6.65 0.34 12.44
CA ILE A 359 5.26 -0.08 12.25
C ILE A 359 4.32 0.74 13.15
N ALA A 360 4.67 0.94 14.42
CA ALA A 360 3.89 1.75 15.34
C ALA A 360 3.89 3.24 14.94
N GLY A 361 5.01 3.77 14.44
CA GLY A 361 5.12 5.12 13.90
C GLY A 361 4.17 5.36 12.73
N GLU A 362 4.17 4.47 11.75
CA GLU A 362 3.26 4.53 10.60
C GLU A 362 1.79 4.39 11.00
N ALA A 363 1.48 3.47 11.92
CA ALA A 363 0.13 3.31 12.46
C ALA A 363 -0.39 4.60 13.13
N ARG A 364 0.45 5.29 13.91
CA ARG A 364 0.11 6.59 14.51
C ARG A 364 -0.05 7.67 13.44
N ARG A 365 0.86 7.75 12.46
CA ARG A 365 0.78 8.70 11.34
C ARG A 365 -0.53 8.55 10.56
N LEU A 366 -0.95 7.32 10.23
CA LEU A 366 -2.23 7.05 9.58
C LEU A 366 -3.42 7.48 10.44
N THR A 367 -3.34 7.28 11.76
CA THR A 367 -4.40 7.75 12.67
C THR A 367 -4.46 9.28 12.74
N HIS A 368 -3.32 9.98 12.74
CA HIS A 368 -3.27 11.44 12.66
C HIS A 368 -3.88 11.94 11.34
N ILE A 369 -3.60 11.28 10.20
CA ILE A 369 -4.26 11.56 8.91
C ILE A 369 -5.78 11.41 9.04
N ALA A 370 -6.27 10.32 9.65
CA ALA A 370 -7.71 10.12 9.86
C ALA A 370 -8.35 11.23 10.71
N ARG A 371 -7.60 11.79 11.65
CA ARG A 371 -8.02 12.91 12.51
C ARG A 371 -7.84 14.28 11.86
N ARG A 372 -7.27 14.34 10.65
CA ARG A 372 -6.87 15.58 9.96
C ARG A 372 -5.87 16.40 10.77
N GLU A 373 -5.04 15.72 11.57
CA GLU A 373 -3.94 16.32 12.31
C GLU A 373 -2.73 16.52 11.36
N PRO A 374 -1.86 17.52 11.61
CA PRO A 374 -0.65 17.71 10.83
C PRO A 374 0.24 16.47 10.84
N THR A 375 0.67 16.03 9.67
CA THR A 375 1.60 14.91 9.48
C THR A 375 2.61 15.24 8.40
N SER A 376 3.80 14.64 8.49
CA SER A 376 4.77 14.64 7.40
C SER A 376 4.40 13.56 6.39
N ASP A 377 4.17 13.96 5.14
CA ASP A 377 4.00 13.03 4.03
C ASP A 377 5.33 12.28 3.77
N PHE A 378 5.26 11.06 3.24
CA PHE A 378 6.47 10.38 2.79
C PHE A 378 7.07 11.11 1.58
N PRO A 379 8.37 11.46 1.59
CA PRO A 379 8.93 12.37 0.61
C PRO A 379 9.39 11.62 -0.65
N TYR A 380 8.43 11.18 -1.46
CA TYR A 380 8.71 10.53 -2.74
C TYR A 380 9.41 11.49 -3.73
N PRO A 381 10.24 10.97 -4.66
CA PRO A 381 10.77 11.77 -5.76
C PRO A 381 9.67 12.38 -6.63
N ASP A 382 10.01 13.43 -7.37
CA ASP A 382 9.12 14.01 -8.38
C ASP A 382 8.75 12.96 -9.43
N LEU A 383 7.49 12.51 -9.41
CA LEU A 383 6.97 11.44 -10.27
C LEU A 383 7.00 11.80 -11.76
N LEU A 384 7.02 13.10 -12.12
CA LEU A 384 7.17 13.54 -13.51
C LEU A 384 8.58 13.32 -14.04
N ARG A 385 9.56 13.32 -13.14
CA ARG A 385 10.99 13.16 -13.44
C ARG A 385 11.51 11.76 -13.07
N TRP A 386 10.74 11.00 -12.30
CA TRP A 386 11.05 9.66 -11.84
C TRP A 386 11.40 8.72 -12.99
N VAL A 387 12.54 8.02 -12.85
CA VAL A 387 12.97 7.01 -13.82
C VAL A 387 12.88 5.64 -13.15
N PRO A 388 11.80 4.86 -13.37
CA PRO A 388 11.61 3.61 -12.65
C PRO A 388 12.80 2.65 -12.89
N PRO A 389 13.35 2.01 -11.83
CA PRO A 389 14.35 0.97 -11.97
C PRO A 389 13.84 -0.15 -12.89
N LYS A 390 14.65 -0.56 -13.87
CA LYS A 390 14.25 -1.61 -14.84
C LYS A 390 14.16 -3.00 -14.22
N SER A 391 14.87 -3.22 -13.12
CA SER A 391 14.87 -4.47 -12.36
C SER A 391 15.15 -4.18 -10.89
N GLY A 392 14.85 -5.14 -10.01
CA GLY A 392 15.19 -5.03 -8.59
C GLY A 392 16.70 -4.83 -8.31
N LEU A 393 17.59 -5.24 -9.24
CA LEU A 393 19.03 -4.97 -9.11
C LEU A 393 19.41 -3.51 -9.35
N ASP A 394 18.56 -2.77 -10.06
CA ASP A 394 18.80 -1.37 -10.41
C ASP A 394 18.11 -0.41 -9.43
N SER A 395 17.39 -0.95 -8.44
CA SER A 395 16.75 -0.17 -7.38
C SER A 395 17.72 0.28 -6.31
N VAL A 396 18.91 -0.33 -6.25
CA VAL A 396 19.98 0.07 -5.33
C VAL A 396 21.15 0.64 -6.13
N GLY A 397 21.60 1.83 -5.75
CA GLY A 397 22.74 2.50 -6.39
C GLY A 397 23.57 3.30 -5.40
N ILE A 398 24.58 4.00 -5.91
CA ILE A 398 25.49 4.84 -5.13
C ILE A 398 25.12 6.32 -5.33
N VAL A 399 25.06 7.06 -4.22
CA VAL A 399 25.01 8.52 -4.18
C VAL A 399 26.03 8.99 -3.15
N ASN A 400 26.98 9.85 -3.55
CA ASN A 400 28.05 10.35 -2.67
C ASN A 400 28.72 9.23 -1.85
N GLU A 401 29.15 8.15 -2.52
CA GLU A 401 29.79 6.95 -1.91
C GLU A 401 28.89 6.10 -0.99
N ASN A 402 27.61 6.45 -0.83
CA ASN A 402 26.69 5.74 0.04
C ASN A 402 25.66 4.95 -0.76
N LEU A 403 25.26 3.79 -0.24
CA LEU A 403 24.22 2.98 -0.83
C LEU A 403 22.85 3.62 -0.60
N VAL A 404 22.03 3.59 -1.63
CA VAL A 404 20.71 4.22 -1.65
C VAL A 404 19.69 3.30 -2.28
N LEU A 405 18.54 3.17 -1.65
CA LEU A 405 17.35 2.54 -2.19
C LEU A 405 16.52 3.60 -2.91
N ALA A 406 16.38 3.45 -4.23
CA ALA A 406 15.76 4.43 -5.12
C ALA A 406 14.42 4.95 -4.59
N GLY A 407 14.33 6.25 -4.35
CA GLY A 407 13.15 6.95 -3.84
C GLY A 407 12.72 6.61 -2.41
N LEU A 408 13.28 5.59 -1.75
CA LEU A 408 12.81 5.10 -0.45
C LEU A 408 13.72 5.44 0.73
N GLY A 409 15.03 5.58 0.51
CA GLY A 409 15.93 6.06 1.57
C GLY A 409 17.38 5.62 1.42
N TRP A 410 18.20 6.13 2.33
CA TRP A 410 19.61 5.77 2.47
C TRP A 410 19.74 4.41 3.13
N LEU A 411 20.75 3.64 2.72
CA LEU A 411 20.97 2.28 3.21
C LEU A 411 22.18 2.20 4.10
N GLU A 412 22.02 1.57 5.26
CA GLU A 412 23.09 1.25 6.20
C GLU A 412 23.20 -0.26 6.39
N PRO A 413 24.36 -0.88 6.08
CA PRO A 413 24.56 -2.30 6.30
C PRO A 413 24.47 -2.71 7.78
N ILE A 414 23.61 -3.69 8.10
CA ILE A 414 23.47 -4.23 9.47
C ILE A 414 23.90 -5.70 9.59
N SER A 415 24.25 -6.34 8.47
CA SER A 415 24.82 -7.70 8.44
C SER A 415 25.97 -7.80 7.45
N ALA A 416 26.70 -8.92 7.50
CA ALA A 416 27.53 -9.34 6.37
C ALA A 416 26.68 -9.59 5.11
N ALA A 417 27.27 -9.40 3.93
CA ALA A 417 26.62 -9.67 2.65
C ALA A 417 26.69 -11.17 2.29
N TYR A 418 25.61 -11.68 1.70
CA TYR A 418 25.52 -12.97 1.05
C TYR A 418 25.78 -12.78 -0.44
N ASN A 419 26.93 -13.22 -0.92
CA ASN A 419 27.41 -12.87 -2.26
C ASN A 419 27.22 -14.02 -3.26
N THR A 420 26.93 -13.65 -4.51
CA THR A 420 26.98 -14.54 -5.67
C THR A 420 27.77 -13.84 -6.78
N GLN A 421 28.01 -14.52 -7.90
CA GLN A 421 28.65 -13.88 -9.06
C GLN A 421 27.82 -12.74 -9.67
N SER A 422 26.49 -12.77 -9.52
CA SER A 422 25.59 -11.83 -10.22
C SER A 422 24.93 -10.77 -9.33
N ALA A 423 24.92 -11.00 -8.01
CA ALA A 423 24.22 -10.15 -7.05
C ALA A 423 24.71 -10.38 -5.62
N ASN A 424 24.56 -9.35 -4.79
CA ASN A 424 24.72 -9.42 -3.35
C ASN A 424 23.34 -9.30 -2.69
N TRP A 425 23.17 -9.98 -1.56
CA TRP A 425 22.05 -9.78 -0.64
C TRP A 425 22.60 -9.35 0.69
N GLN A 426 22.01 -8.34 1.33
CA GLN A 426 22.49 -7.90 2.64
C GLN A 426 21.34 -7.27 3.43
N TRP A 427 21.30 -7.56 4.73
CA TRP A 427 20.38 -6.85 5.61
C TRP A 427 20.87 -5.42 5.77
N MET A 428 19.98 -4.48 5.53
CA MET A 428 20.23 -3.06 5.63
C MET A 428 19.10 -2.37 6.38
N GLY A 429 19.46 -1.39 7.22
CA GLY A 429 18.53 -0.39 7.70
C GLY A 429 18.30 0.66 6.61
N VAL A 430 17.05 1.07 6.44
CA VAL A 430 16.68 2.20 5.57
C VAL A 430 16.48 3.42 6.45
N SER A 431 16.90 4.60 6.00
CA SER A 431 16.76 5.85 6.75
C SER A 431 15.31 6.22 7.13
N ASN A 432 14.31 5.56 6.54
CA ASN A 432 12.90 5.71 6.88
C ASN A 432 12.47 4.84 8.09
N GLY A 433 13.37 4.03 8.66
CA GLY A 433 13.13 3.16 9.81
C GLY A 433 12.88 1.69 9.48
N ALA A 434 12.74 1.31 8.21
CA ALA A 434 12.53 -0.09 7.80
C ALA A 434 13.84 -0.90 7.79
N THR A 435 13.73 -2.21 8.05
CA THR A 435 14.81 -3.17 7.87
C THR A 435 14.52 -4.08 6.68
N VAL A 436 15.45 -4.17 5.72
CA VAL A 436 15.24 -4.88 4.45
C VAL A 436 16.43 -5.76 4.07
N LEU A 437 16.16 -6.95 3.52
CA LEU A 437 17.16 -7.75 2.84
C LEU A 437 17.24 -7.32 1.38
N VAL A 438 18.07 -6.33 1.07
CA VAL A 438 18.18 -5.81 -0.30
C VAL A 438 19.07 -6.69 -1.15
N LYS A 439 18.65 -6.87 -2.41
CA LYS A 439 19.39 -7.45 -3.50
C LYS A 439 19.96 -6.33 -4.37
N TYR A 440 21.27 -6.33 -4.59
CA TYR A 440 21.94 -5.29 -5.36
C TYR A 440 23.13 -5.85 -6.17
N ARG A 441 23.67 -5.06 -7.09
CA ARG A 441 24.80 -5.47 -7.95
C ARG A 441 26.10 -5.57 -7.12
N PRO A 442 27.01 -6.52 -7.42
CA PRO A 442 28.31 -6.59 -6.74
C PRO A 442 29.09 -5.28 -6.84
N GLU A 443 28.98 -4.61 -7.98
CA GLU A 443 29.44 -3.24 -8.22
C GLU A 443 28.20 -2.38 -8.49
N PRO A 444 27.67 -1.68 -7.46
CA PRO A 444 26.50 -0.84 -7.62
C PRO A 444 26.81 0.38 -8.50
N LEU A 445 25.87 0.72 -9.38
CA LEU A 445 26.02 1.86 -10.28
C LEU A 445 25.61 3.16 -9.60
N ALA A 446 26.04 4.30 -10.14
CA ALA A 446 25.53 5.60 -9.72
C ALA A 446 24.01 5.66 -9.93
N LEU A 447 23.28 6.08 -8.90
CA LEU A 447 21.83 6.20 -8.98
C LEU A 447 21.45 7.47 -9.75
N HIS A 448 20.45 7.35 -10.63
CA HIS A 448 19.94 8.50 -11.39
C HIS A 448 19.49 9.63 -10.44
N PRO A 449 19.85 10.91 -10.68
CA PRO A 449 19.50 12.03 -9.80
C PRO A 449 18.03 12.14 -9.44
N ASN A 450 17.13 11.92 -10.41
CA ASN A 450 15.68 11.96 -10.18
C ASN A 450 15.15 10.79 -9.33
N ASN A 451 15.99 9.82 -8.99
CA ASN A 451 15.63 8.68 -8.16
C ASN A 451 16.22 8.78 -6.75
N TRP A 452 16.92 9.87 -6.44
CA TRP A 452 17.45 10.08 -5.10
C TRP A 452 16.28 10.22 -4.12
N PRO A 453 16.35 9.62 -2.93
CA PRO A 453 15.40 9.92 -1.88
C PRO A 453 15.55 11.39 -1.47
N ALA A 454 14.52 11.96 -0.85
CA ALA A 454 14.67 13.26 -0.22
C ALA A 454 15.78 13.23 0.86
N LEU A 455 16.34 14.41 1.15
CA LEU A 455 17.61 14.68 1.83
C LEU A 455 17.98 13.74 2.99
N ARG A 456 19.29 13.54 3.14
CA ARG A 456 19.88 12.71 4.20
C ARG A 456 19.69 13.43 5.55
N PRO A 457 19.35 12.72 6.65
CA PRO A 457 19.24 13.35 7.98
C PRO A 457 20.51 14.09 8.44
N THR A 458 21.66 13.85 7.79
CA THR A 458 22.93 14.52 8.09
C THR A 458 23.08 15.92 7.49
N ASP A 459 22.21 16.34 6.57
CA ASP A 459 22.28 17.69 5.98
C ASP A 459 21.70 18.77 6.92
N ASP A 460 20.97 18.36 7.98
CA ASP A 460 20.44 19.24 9.04
C ASP A 460 21.47 19.62 10.12
N ALA A 461 22.69 19.06 10.09
CA ALA A 461 23.73 19.41 11.06
C ALA A 461 24.43 20.76 10.76
N CYS A 462 24.09 21.44 9.66
CA CYS A 462 24.73 22.70 9.25
C CYS A 462 23.82 23.94 9.29
N LEU A 463 22.61 23.84 9.83
CA LEU A 463 21.81 25.00 10.24
C LEU A 463 21.81 25.06 11.76
N SER A 464 22.78 25.82 12.28
CA SER A 464 22.88 26.20 13.67
C SER A 464 21.53 26.64 14.23
N ILE A 465 20.97 25.81 15.13
CA ILE A 465 20.00 26.27 16.13
C ILE A 465 20.78 27.20 17.06
N GLN A 466 20.82 28.49 16.73
CA GLN A 466 21.04 29.49 17.76
C GLN A 466 19.78 29.51 18.62
N MET A 467 19.93 29.02 19.84
CA MET A 467 18.99 29.26 20.93
C MET A 467 18.67 30.75 21.01
N VAL A 468 17.41 31.12 20.74
CA VAL A 468 16.88 32.44 21.11
C VAL A 468 16.08 32.23 22.39
N SER A 469 16.60 32.85 23.45
CA SER A 469 16.02 32.91 24.79
C SER A 469 14.72 33.70 24.83
N ASP A 470 13.89 33.37 25.82
CA ASP A 470 12.65 34.01 26.23
C ASP A 470 12.67 35.56 26.16
N ALA A 471 11.82 36.10 25.29
CA ALA A 471 11.31 37.47 25.35
C ALA A 471 9.85 37.48 24.85
N PRO A 472 8.95 38.31 25.44
CA PRO A 472 7.52 38.23 25.18
C PRO A 472 7.18 38.67 23.74
N PRO A 473 6.06 38.16 23.17
CA PRO A 473 5.75 38.38 21.76
C PRO A 473 5.41 39.85 21.52
N ASP A 474 6.27 40.50 20.74
CA ASP A 474 6.01 41.83 20.20
C ASP A 474 4.93 41.72 19.11
N SER A 475 3.88 42.52 19.26
CA SER A 475 2.73 42.54 18.36
C SER A 475 3.09 43.23 17.06
N SER A 476 3.59 42.46 16.10
CA SER A 476 3.72 42.87 14.71
C SER A 476 3.17 41.77 13.79
N PRO A 477 2.27 42.10 12.85
CA PRO A 477 1.68 41.09 11.97
C PRO A 477 2.76 40.47 11.07
N PRO A 478 2.66 39.17 10.76
CA PRO A 478 3.64 38.49 9.92
C PRO A 478 3.67 39.12 8.53
N ALA A 479 4.89 39.36 8.04
CA ALA A 479 5.17 39.88 6.72
C ALA A 479 4.38 39.10 5.66
N GLN A 480 3.59 39.84 4.89
CA GLN A 480 2.83 39.33 3.76
C GLN A 480 3.78 38.65 2.76
N LEU A 481 3.44 37.42 2.36
CA LEU A 481 3.88 36.87 1.08
C LEU A 481 3.62 37.91 -0.01
N ASP A 482 4.68 38.32 -0.67
CA ASP A 482 4.67 39.31 -1.74
C ASP A 482 3.71 38.85 -2.85
N LYS A 483 2.55 39.51 -2.91
CA LYS A 483 1.56 39.33 -3.97
C LYS A 483 1.84 40.37 -5.05
N THR A 484 1.76 39.88 -6.30
CA THR A 484 1.40 40.59 -7.54
C THR A 484 2.54 41.04 -8.46
N LEU A 485 2.76 40.25 -9.53
CA LEU A 485 2.76 40.84 -10.86
C LEU A 485 1.28 41.02 -11.26
N PRO A 486 0.76 42.25 -11.39
CA PRO A 486 -0.60 42.43 -11.87
C PRO A 486 -0.67 42.03 -13.35
N GLY A 487 -1.47 41.01 -13.65
CA GLY A 487 -1.86 40.71 -15.02
C GLY A 487 -2.73 41.83 -15.61
N PRO A 488 -3.00 41.81 -16.92
CA PRO A 488 -3.88 42.80 -17.55
C PRO A 488 -5.26 42.78 -16.89
N ASP A 489 -5.74 43.97 -16.54
CA ASP A 489 -6.99 44.21 -15.82
C ASP A 489 -8.19 43.89 -16.73
N VAL A 490 -8.72 42.67 -16.65
CA VAL A 490 -9.92 42.24 -17.40
C VAL A 490 -11.15 42.56 -16.55
N LYS A 491 -11.88 43.62 -16.93
CA LYS A 491 -13.02 44.18 -16.16
C LYS A 491 -14.38 43.55 -16.51
N THR A 492 -14.39 42.39 -17.14
CA THR A 492 -15.54 41.82 -17.85
C THR A 492 -15.65 40.32 -17.55
N ASP A 493 -16.88 39.85 -17.35
CA ASP A 493 -17.21 38.44 -17.06
C ASP A 493 -17.17 37.53 -18.32
N THR A 494 -16.83 38.08 -19.48
CA THR A 494 -16.76 37.37 -20.76
C THR A 494 -15.49 37.73 -21.52
N LEU A 495 -14.72 36.72 -21.91
CA LEU A 495 -13.47 36.86 -22.63
C LEU A 495 -13.72 37.22 -24.11
N THR A 496 -13.25 38.40 -24.52
CA THR A 496 -13.29 38.90 -25.91
C THR A 496 -11.99 38.60 -26.65
N ASN A 497 -12.02 38.56 -27.99
CA ASN A 497 -10.81 38.35 -28.80
C ASN A 497 -9.76 39.46 -28.62
N GLU A 498 -10.19 40.67 -28.23
CA GLU A 498 -9.29 41.77 -27.91
C GLU A 498 -8.53 41.52 -26.60
N GLU A 499 -9.15 40.89 -25.61
CA GLU A 499 -8.51 40.52 -24.35
C GLU A 499 -7.52 39.37 -24.52
N ILE A 500 -7.86 38.37 -25.35
CA ILE A 500 -6.94 37.30 -25.74
C ILE A 500 -5.68 37.89 -26.37
N SER A 501 -5.85 38.86 -27.27
CA SER A 501 -4.73 39.57 -27.92
C SER A 501 -3.89 40.37 -26.93
N LYS A 502 -4.53 41.08 -25.98
CA LYS A 502 -3.84 41.80 -24.90
C LYS A 502 -3.06 40.87 -23.97
N MET A 503 -3.59 39.68 -23.70
CA MET A 503 -2.96 38.65 -22.87
C MET A 503 -1.70 38.08 -23.53
N LEU A 504 -1.76 37.79 -24.83
CA LEU A 504 -0.61 37.32 -25.61
C LEU A 504 0.50 38.39 -25.68
N ALA A 505 0.14 39.65 -25.95
CA ALA A 505 1.09 40.77 -25.96
C ALA A 505 1.67 41.09 -24.56
N TRP A 506 0.94 40.75 -23.49
CA TRP A 506 1.47 40.82 -22.13
C TRP A 506 2.47 39.69 -21.86
N LEU A 507 2.19 38.46 -22.29
CA LEU A 507 3.10 37.32 -22.16
C LEU A 507 4.45 37.56 -22.85
N GLU A 508 4.44 38.15 -24.05
CA GLU A 508 5.66 38.54 -24.76
C GLU A 508 6.50 39.54 -23.96
N ARG A 509 5.86 40.56 -23.36
CA ARG A 509 6.53 41.55 -22.51
C ARG A 509 7.09 40.94 -21.22
N GLN A 510 6.53 39.83 -20.75
CA GLN A 510 7.01 39.08 -19.58
C GLN A 510 8.05 38.00 -19.95
N GLY A 511 8.51 37.97 -21.21
CA GLY A 511 9.49 36.98 -21.68
C GLY A 511 8.99 35.54 -21.55
N HIS A 512 7.67 35.33 -21.56
CA HIS A 512 7.04 34.02 -21.41
C HIS A 512 7.48 33.23 -20.16
N SER A 513 7.72 33.91 -19.02
CA SER A 513 8.01 33.20 -17.77
C SER A 513 6.93 32.18 -17.40
N GLU A 514 7.33 31.09 -16.74
CA GLU A 514 6.41 30.01 -16.33
C GLU A 514 5.21 30.54 -15.51
N TYR A 515 5.47 31.52 -14.65
CA TYR A 515 4.44 32.20 -13.87
C TYR A 515 3.44 32.95 -14.76
N ALA A 516 3.93 33.73 -15.74
CA ALA A 516 3.08 34.51 -16.62
C ALA A 516 2.21 33.61 -17.51
N ILE A 517 2.79 32.52 -18.03
CA ILE A 517 2.05 31.49 -18.79
C ILE A 517 0.96 30.87 -17.91
N GLY A 518 1.31 30.45 -16.70
CA GLY A 518 0.35 29.85 -15.76
C GLY A 518 -0.80 30.79 -15.40
N TYR A 519 -0.50 32.08 -15.17
CA TYR A 519 -1.51 33.10 -14.93
C TYR A 519 -2.46 33.27 -16.13
N ALA A 520 -1.91 33.47 -17.33
CA ALA A 520 -2.70 33.72 -18.52
C ALA A 520 -3.59 32.53 -18.90
N LEU A 521 -3.04 31.30 -18.83
CA LEU A 521 -3.78 30.08 -19.15
C LEU A 521 -4.95 29.87 -18.18
N ARG A 522 -4.68 30.06 -16.87
CA ARG A 522 -5.72 30.00 -15.84
C ARG A 522 -6.84 31.01 -16.09
N ARG A 523 -6.51 32.26 -16.45
CA ARG A 523 -7.51 33.29 -16.74
C ARG A 523 -8.35 32.96 -17.97
N VAL A 524 -7.75 32.49 -19.07
CA VAL A 524 -8.50 32.09 -20.26
C VAL A 524 -9.43 30.91 -19.97
N ILE A 525 -9.03 29.98 -19.09
CA ILE A 525 -9.88 28.86 -18.63
C ILE A 525 -11.03 29.35 -17.74
N GLU A 526 -10.80 30.34 -16.88
CA GLU A 526 -11.81 30.85 -15.93
C GLU A 526 -12.95 31.62 -16.61
N ILE A 527 -12.69 32.37 -17.68
CA ILE A 527 -13.67 33.29 -18.30
C ILE A 527 -13.91 33.08 -19.81
N GLY A 528 -13.21 32.13 -20.44
CA GLY A 528 -13.29 31.85 -21.87
C GLY A 528 -14.08 30.58 -22.24
N THR A 529 -14.54 30.50 -23.49
CA THR A 529 -15.15 29.29 -24.05
C THR A 529 -14.09 28.25 -24.44
N ARG A 530 -14.49 26.97 -24.58
CA ARG A 530 -13.58 25.88 -24.99
C ARG A 530 -12.83 26.17 -26.29
N THR A 531 -13.48 26.82 -27.27
CA THR A 531 -12.86 27.21 -28.54
C THR A 531 -11.77 28.26 -28.33
N GLN A 532 -12.03 29.27 -27.50
CA GLN A 532 -11.08 30.34 -27.19
C GLN A 532 -9.86 29.86 -26.40
N VAL A 533 -10.05 28.89 -25.49
CA VAL A 533 -8.94 28.23 -24.78
C VAL A 533 -8.01 27.51 -25.77
N LEU A 534 -8.59 26.79 -26.74
CA LEU A 534 -7.82 26.06 -27.75
C LEU A 534 -7.09 27.00 -28.71
N GLU A 535 -7.75 28.07 -29.17
CA GLU A 535 -7.14 29.10 -30.01
C GLU A 535 -5.98 29.79 -29.29
N PHE A 536 -6.16 30.19 -28.03
CA PHE A 536 -5.11 30.80 -27.22
C PHE A 536 -3.92 29.85 -26.99
N ALA A 537 -4.17 28.58 -26.68
CA ALA A 537 -3.11 27.59 -26.45
C ALA A 537 -2.31 27.33 -27.74
N ASN A 538 -2.97 27.26 -28.89
CA ASN A 538 -2.31 27.06 -30.18
C ASN A 538 -1.43 28.25 -30.57
N GLU A 539 -1.94 29.48 -30.41
CA GLU A 539 -1.22 30.71 -30.71
C GLU A 539 -0.01 30.90 -29.78
N LEU A 540 -0.16 30.60 -28.48
CA LEU A 540 0.95 30.62 -27.53
C LEU A 540 2.03 29.59 -27.90
N ALA A 541 1.63 28.38 -28.27
CA ALA A 541 2.56 27.33 -28.69
C ALA A 541 3.32 27.70 -29.97
N GLN A 542 2.69 28.41 -30.91
CA GLN A 542 3.35 28.91 -32.10
C GLN A 542 4.40 29.98 -31.77
N ARG A 543 4.06 30.97 -30.94
CA ARG A 543 4.98 32.05 -30.54
C ARG A 543 6.19 31.55 -29.73
N LEU A 544 6.00 30.54 -28.88
CA LEU A 544 7.10 29.90 -28.15
C LEU A 544 8.07 29.16 -29.09
N LYS A 545 7.57 28.58 -30.19
CA LYS A 545 8.42 27.94 -31.22
C LYS A 545 9.21 28.96 -32.04
N GLU A 546 8.59 30.09 -32.36
CA GLU A 546 9.23 31.19 -33.12
C GLU A 546 10.34 31.87 -32.30
N ASN A 547 10.12 32.11 -30.99
CA ASN A 547 11.14 32.65 -30.09
C ASN A 547 12.30 31.66 -29.78
N GLY A 548 12.03 30.35 -29.79
CA GLY A 548 13.07 29.32 -29.64
C GLY A 548 14.04 29.21 -30.83
N SER A 549 13.68 29.76 -31.99
CA SER A 549 14.49 29.69 -33.21
C SER A 549 15.52 30.82 -33.37
N GLN A 550 15.51 31.83 -32.48
CA GLN A 550 16.48 32.95 -32.49
C GLN A 550 17.69 32.74 -31.55
N HIS A 551 17.77 31.61 -30.85
CA HIS A 551 18.88 31.28 -29.93
C HIS A 551 19.66 30.02 -30.32
N HIS A 552 19.69 29.68 -31.61
CA HIS A 552 20.61 28.68 -32.16
C HIS A 552 21.69 29.29 -33.04
#